data_AF-A0A953DIE0-F1
#
_entry.id   AF-A0A953DIE0-F1
#
_cell.length_a   1.000
_cell.length_b   1.000
_cell.length_c   1.000
_cell.angle_alpha   90.00
_cell.angle_beta   90.00
_cell.angle_gamma   90.00
#
_symmetry.space_group_name_H-M   'P 1'
#
loop_
_entity.id
_entity.type
_entity.pdbx_description
1 polymer ?
#
loop_
_entity_poly.entity_id
_entity_poly.type
_entity_poly.pdbx_seq_one_letter_code
_entity_poly.pdbx_strand_id
1 'polypeptide(L)'
;MVHRARHDYISVSEAADYLAVSAAVVRRWVKAGRLRAHRVARLGIRLRRAEVVAFAQHLRATGDMGLHTEPADGAGIWAGYDPEAVRAALQRSAGTLVGVNPETLIRDIHEARTQGESESPR
;
A
#
# COMPACT_ATOMS: atom_id res chain seq x y z
N MET A 1 9.13 11.98 39.62
CA MET A 1 7.89 11.27 39.22
C MET A 1 8.08 10.66 37.85
N VAL A 2 8.16 9.33 37.76
CA VAL A 2 8.62 8.58 36.57
C VAL A 2 7.46 7.79 35.98
N HIS A 3 6.77 8.32 34.97
CA HIS A 3 5.78 7.59 34.15
C HIS A 3 5.99 7.84 32.64
N ARG A 4 7.24 7.98 32.17
CA ARG A 4 7.52 8.33 30.75
C ARG A 4 7.73 7.13 29.80
N ALA A 5 8.01 5.92 30.30
CA ALA A 5 8.57 4.84 29.47
C ALA A 5 7.58 3.80 28.90
N ARG A 6 6.27 3.86 29.24
CA ARG A 6 5.29 2.86 28.73
C ARG A 6 4.68 3.19 27.36
N HIS A 7 4.95 4.38 26.80
CA HIS A 7 4.37 4.86 25.53
C HIS A 7 5.36 4.97 24.36
N ASP A 8 6.59 4.50 24.54
CA ASP A 8 7.64 4.62 23.51
C ASP A 8 7.40 3.71 22.31
N TYR A 9 6.68 2.61 22.51
CA TYR A 9 6.40 1.61 21.48
C TYR A 9 4.90 1.45 21.26
N ILE A 10 4.48 1.61 20.02
CA ILE A 10 3.11 1.43 19.57
C ILE A 10 3.00 0.19 18.69
N SER A 11 1.82 -0.40 18.68
CA SER A 11 1.46 -1.48 17.76
C SER A 11 1.34 -0.96 16.33
N VAL A 12 1.28 -1.89 15.37
CA VAL A 12 1.02 -1.58 13.96
C VAL A 12 -0.33 -0.88 13.78
N SER A 13 -1.37 -1.28 14.52
CA SER A 13 -2.69 -0.67 14.43
C SER A 13 -2.70 0.76 14.96
N GLU A 14 -2.09 1.00 16.12
CA GLU A 14 -1.97 2.37 16.67
C GLU A 14 -1.15 3.29 15.77
N ALA A 15 -0.12 2.76 15.09
CA ALA A 15 0.63 3.52 14.10
C ALA A 15 -0.24 3.82 12.86
N ALA A 16 -1.08 2.87 12.44
CA ALA A 16 -1.99 3.05 11.32
C ALA A 16 -3.02 4.14 11.60
N ASP A 17 -3.62 4.13 12.80
CA ASP A 17 -4.55 5.17 13.26
C ASP A 17 -3.87 6.54 13.29
N TYR A 18 -2.63 6.62 13.81
CA TYR A 18 -1.87 7.87 13.87
C TYR A 18 -1.54 8.42 12.47
N LEU A 19 -1.21 7.54 11.54
CA LEU A 19 -0.83 7.89 10.17
C LEU A 19 -2.05 8.03 9.23
N ALA A 20 -3.27 7.75 9.73
CA ALA A 20 -4.51 7.72 8.96
C ALA A 20 -4.44 6.81 7.71
N VAL A 21 -3.80 5.64 7.85
CA VAL A 21 -3.69 4.62 6.80
C VAL A 21 -4.15 3.26 7.32
N SER A 22 -4.26 2.27 6.44
CA SER A 22 -4.55 0.90 6.86
C SER A 22 -3.33 0.24 7.51
N ALA A 23 -3.57 -0.69 8.45
CA ALA A 23 -2.51 -1.49 9.05
C ALA A 23 -1.71 -2.31 8.01
N ALA A 24 -2.32 -2.65 6.87
CA ALA A 24 -1.64 -3.34 5.77
C ALA A 24 -0.57 -2.46 5.11
N VAL A 25 -0.82 -1.15 4.96
CA VAL A 25 0.15 -0.19 4.43
C VAL A 25 1.34 -0.05 5.39
N VAL A 26 1.08 0.06 6.70
CA VAL A 26 2.15 0.10 7.71
C VAL A 26 3.00 -1.17 7.67
N ARG A 27 2.39 -2.36 7.57
CA ARG A 27 3.14 -3.61 7.40
C ARG A 27 3.97 -3.63 6.13
N ARG A 28 3.45 -3.07 5.03
CA ARG A 28 4.19 -2.94 3.76
C ARG A 28 5.42 -2.05 3.93
N TRP A 29 5.30 -0.90 4.59
CA TRP A 29 6.44 -0.03 4.87
C TRP A 29 7.48 -0.68 5.77
N VAL A 30 7.05 -1.45 6.76
CA VAL A 30 7.96 -2.26 7.59
C VAL A 30 8.69 -3.30 6.75
N LYS A 31 7.97 -4.03 5.89
CA LYS A 31 8.56 -5.03 4.98
C LYS A 31 9.54 -4.39 3.99
N ALA A 32 9.23 -3.19 3.50
CA ALA A 32 10.08 -2.41 2.60
C ALA A 32 11.24 -1.69 3.32
N GLY A 33 11.37 -1.81 4.64
CA GLY A 33 12.41 -1.15 5.43
C GLY A 33 12.25 0.36 5.59
N ARG A 34 11.14 0.95 5.10
CA ARG A 34 10.84 2.38 5.19
C ARG A 34 10.48 2.82 6.61
N LEU A 35 9.96 1.90 7.43
CA LEU A 35 9.61 2.14 8.82
C LEU A 35 10.22 1.05 9.70
N ARG A 36 10.96 1.45 10.73
CA ARG A 36 11.70 0.50 11.57
C ARG A 36 10.78 -0.22 12.55
N ALA A 37 10.73 -1.55 12.41
CA ALA A 37 10.06 -2.43 13.34
C ALA A 37 11.03 -3.06 14.33
N HIS A 38 10.59 -3.17 15.58
CA HIS A 38 11.28 -3.87 16.66
C HIS A 38 10.47 -5.10 17.05
N ARG A 39 11.11 -6.27 17.08
CA ARG A 39 10.47 -7.50 17.52
C ARG A 39 10.51 -7.56 19.04
N VAL A 40 9.35 -7.48 19.68
CA VAL A 40 9.21 -7.57 21.14
C VAL A 40 8.61 -8.93 21.46
N ALA A 41 9.46 -9.89 21.80
CA ALA A 41 9.17 -11.30 22.11
C ALA A 41 7.67 -11.67 22.07
N ARG A 42 6.97 -11.58 23.21
CA ARG A 42 5.58 -12.04 23.40
C ARG A 42 4.52 -11.11 22.80
N LEU A 43 4.89 -9.91 22.37
CA LEU A 43 4.00 -8.83 21.93
C LEU A 43 4.05 -8.57 20.41
N GLY A 44 4.85 -9.33 19.67
CA GLY A 44 4.99 -9.20 18.22
C GLY A 44 5.81 -7.99 17.78
N ILE A 45 5.50 -7.46 16.60
CA ILE A 45 6.17 -6.28 16.04
C ILE A 45 5.67 -5.01 16.74
N ARG A 46 6.60 -4.15 17.15
CA ARG A 46 6.34 -2.83 17.72
C ARG A 46 7.14 -1.75 17.00
N LEU A 47 6.56 -0.57 16.93
CA LEU A 47 7.11 0.61 16.26
C LEU A 47 7.43 1.66 17.31
N ARG A 48 8.59 2.32 17.23
CA ARG A 48 8.85 3.45 18.13
C ARG A 48 7.95 4.62 17.74
N ARG A 49 7.19 5.16 18.70
CA ARG A 49 6.31 6.31 18.48
C ARG A 49 7.05 7.49 17.86
N ALA A 50 8.26 7.78 18.36
CA ALA A 50 9.09 8.87 17.84
C ALA A 50 9.45 8.69 16.35
N GLU A 51 9.76 7.46 15.93
CA GLU A 51 10.05 7.19 14.51
C GLU A 51 8.81 7.29 13.64
N VAL A 52 7.65 6.84 14.14
CA VAL A 52 6.37 7.00 13.43
C VAL A 52 6.02 8.47 13.22
N VAL A 53 6.26 9.33 14.23
CA VAL A 53 6.06 10.79 14.12
C VAL A 53 7.02 11.40 13.11
N ALA A 54 8.31 11.06 13.19
CA ALA A 54 9.32 11.56 12.25
C ALA A 54 9.01 11.13 10.81
N PHE A 55 8.56 9.89 10.63
CA PHE A 55 8.12 9.38 9.34
C PHE A 55 6.91 10.15 8.80
N ALA A 56 5.91 10.45 9.64
CA ALA A 56 4.75 11.25 9.24
C ALA A 56 5.16 12.66 8.78
N GLN A 57 6.12 13.29 9.46
CA GLN A 57 6.66 14.59 9.07
C GLN A 57 7.40 14.51 7.73
N HIS A 58 8.20 13.47 7.52
CA HIS A 58 8.91 13.25 6.26
C HIS A 58 7.97 13.05 5.07
N LEU A 59 6.90 12.26 5.23
CA LEU A 59 5.88 12.07 4.19
C LEU A 59 5.23 13.41 3.79
N ARG A 60 4.85 14.23 4.79
CA ARG A 60 4.28 15.57 4.54
C ARG A 60 5.26 16.50 3.83
N ALA A 61 6.54 16.46 4.20
CA ALA A 61 7.57 17.30 3.58
C ALA A 61 7.86 16.93 2.12
N THR A 62 7.78 15.63 1.79
CA THR A 62 8.10 15.12 0.45
C THR A 62 6.88 15.12 -0.48
N GLY A 63 5.67 15.25 0.06
CA GLY A 63 4.42 15.05 -0.69
C GLY A 63 4.19 13.59 -1.09
N ASP A 64 5.00 12.67 -0.58
CA ASP A 64 4.84 11.23 -0.81
C ASP A 64 3.73 10.72 0.10
N MET A 65 2.62 10.25 -0.48
CA MET A 65 1.55 9.57 0.28
C MET A 65 2.00 8.20 0.81
N GLY A 66 3.21 7.75 0.46
CA GLY A 66 3.80 6.49 0.88
C GLY A 66 3.14 5.27 0.26
N LEU A 67 2.12 5.44 -0.59
CA LEU A 67 1.41 4.33 -1.23
C LEU A 67 2.24 3.67 -2.35
N HIS A 68 3.30 4.35 -2.81
CA HIS A 68 4.24 3.86 -3.80
C HIS A 68 5.40 3.16 -3.08
N THR A 69 5.44 1.83 -3.16
CA THR A 69 6.74 1.15 -3.26
C THR A 69 7.10 1.31 -4.71
N GLU A 70 7.91 2.33 -5.03
CA GLU A 70 8.55 2.37 -6.33
C GLU A 70 9.22 1.01 -6.53
N PRO A 71 8.89 0.24 -7.57
CA PRO A 71 9.80 -0.79 -8.01
C PRO A 71 11.12 -0.08 -8.28
N ALA A 72 12.25 -0.74 -7.97
CA ALA A 72 13.59 -0.13 -8.09
C ALA A 72 13.83 0.56 -9.44
N ASP A 73 13.05 0.18 -10.48
CA ASP A 73 13.15 0.65 -11.84
C ASP A 73 11.80 1.17 -12.37
N GLY A 74 11.24 2.23 -11.77
CA GLY A 74 10.03 2.90 -12.29
C GLY A 74 10.16 3.36 -13.77
N ALA A 75 11.40 3.64 -14.21
CA ALA A 75 11.72 3.97 -15.59
C ALA A 75 11.64 2.77 -16.56
N GLY A 76 11.71 1.52 -16.07
CA GLY A 76 11.75 0.33 -16.91
C GLY A 76 10.38 -0.22 -17.31
N ILE A 77 9.35 0.03 -16.50
CA ILE A 77 8.00 -0.54 -16.72
C ILE A 77 7.37 -0.03 -18.03
N TRP A 78 7.67 1.22 -18.39
CA TRP A 78 7.11 1.89 -19.57
C TRP A 78 8.14 2.10 -20.69
N ALA A 79 9.32 1.47 -20.61
CA ALA A 79 10.37 1.64 -21.61
C ALA A 79 9.93 1.25 -23.04
N GLY A 80 8.93 0.37 -23.16
CA GLY A 80 8.29 -0.01 -24.43
C GLY A 80 6.91 0.60 -24.66
N TYR A 81 6.48 1.60 -23.87
CA TYR A 81 5.18 2.23 -24.02
C TYR A 81 5.18 3.19 -25.21
N ASP A 82 4.47 2.83 -26.27
CA ASP A 82 4.16 3.72 -27.39
C ASP A 82 2.72 4.26 -27.24
N PRO A 83 2.55 5.54 -26.87
CA PRO A 83 1.22 6.13 -26.64
C PRO A 83 0.35 6.14 -27.90
N GLU A 84 0.94 6.28 -29.10
CA GLU A 84 0.17 6.33 -30.34
C GLU A 84 -0.26 4.92 -30.77
N ALA A 85 0.60 3.91 -30.59
CA ALA A 85 0.20 2.52 -30.80
C ALA A 85 -0.93 2.08 -29.87
N VAL A 86 -0.87 2.48 -28.59
CA VAL A 86 -1.93 2.23 -27.61
C VAL A 86 -3.22 2.97 -28.00
N ARG A 87 -3.14 4.24 -28.40
CA ARG A 87 -4.30 5.00 -28.87
C ARG A 87 -4.94 4.36 -30.10
N ALA A 88 -4.14 3.93 -31.07
CA ALA A 88 -4.63 3.24 -32.28
C ALA A 88 -5.25 1.88 -31.96
N ALA A 89 -4.68 1.12 -31.01
CA ALA A 89 -5.28 -0.11 -30.52
C ALA A 89 -6.62 0.15 -29.80
N LEU A 90 -6.65 1.15 -28.93
CA LEU A 90 -7.86 1.57 -28.22
C LEU A 90 -8.96 2.00 -29.19
N GLN A 91 -8.62 2.79 -30.23
CA GLN A 91 -9.56 3.18 -31.29
C GLN A 91 -10.09 1.99 -32.08
N ARG A 92 -9.25 1.00 -32.39
CA ARG A 92 -9.70 -0.25 -33.04
C ARG A 92 -10.64 -1.07 -32.15
N SER A 93 -10.44 -1.02 -30.84
CA SER A 93 -11.31 -1.65 -29.84
C SER A 93 -12.43 -0.74 -29.34
N ALA A 94 -12.55 0.49 -29.84
CA ALA A 94 -13.54 1.44 -29.37
C ALA A 94 -14.92 0.92 -29.82
N GLY A 95 -15.71 0.46 -28.86
CA GLY A 95 -16.92 -0.32 -29.12
C GLY A 95 -16.99 -1.62 -28.33
N THR A 96 -15.86 -2.23 -27.98
CA THR A 96 -15.81 -3.53 -27.27
C THR A 96 -16.38 -3.45 -25.86
N LEU A 97 -16.31 -2.28 -25.22
CA LEU A 97 -16.87 -2.04 -23.88
C LEU A 97 -18.19 -1.25 -23.93
N VAL A 98 -18.73 -0.97 -25.13
CA VAL A 98 -20.03 -0.31 -25.25
C VAL A 98 -21.11 -1.28 -24.75
N GLY A 99 -21.86 -0.86 -23.72
CA GLY A 99 -22.86 -1.69 -23.04
C GLY A 99 -22.37 -2.41 -21.79
N VAL A 100 -21.07 -2.35 -21.46
CA VAL A 100 -20.55 -2.84 -20.18
C VAL A 100 -20.90 -1.84 -19.08
N ASN A 101 -21.59 -2.32 -18.03
CA ASN A 101 -21.84 -1.50 -16.85
C ASN A 101 -20.56 -1.48 -15.96
N PRO A 102 -19.95 -0.30 -15.73
CA PRO A 102 -18.70 -0.20 -14.98
C PRO A 102 -18.85 -0.61 -13.51
N GLU A 103 -19.99 -0.34 -12.88
CA GLU A 103 -20.23 -0.67 -11.46
C GLU A 103 -20.33 -2.19 -11.27
N THR A 104 -21.04 -2.86 -12.17
CA THR A 104 -21.14 -4.34 -12.20
C THR A 104 -19.76 -4.95 -12.41
N LEU A 105 -19.01 -4.46 -13.40
CA LEU A 105 -17.67 -4.98 -13.70
C LEU A 105 -16.72 -4.83 -12.50
N ILE A 106 -16.73 -3.68 -11.83
CA ILE A 106 -15.91 -3.42 -10.64
C ILE A 106 -16.27 -4.39 -9.52
N ARG A 107 -17.57 -4.58 -9.25
CA ARG A 107 -18.03 -5.55 -8.24
C ARG A 107 -17.56 -6.96 -8.56
N ASP A 108 -17.74 -7.42 -9.79
CA ASP A 108 -17.37 -8.79 -10.19
C ASP A 108 -15.85 -9.01 -10.06
N ILE A 109 -15.03 -8.01 -10.38
CA ILE A 109 -13.57 -8.05 -10.16
C ILE A 109 -13.23 -8.14 -8.65
N HIS A 110 -13.94 -7.37 -7.81
CA HIS A 110 -13.77 -7.45 -6.36
C HIS A 110 -14.13 -8.84 -5.82
N GLU A 111 -15.24 -9.41 -6.27
CA GLU A 111 -15.67 -10.77 -5.91
C GLU A 111 -14.65 -11.83 -6.35
N ALA A 112 -14.16 -11.76 -7.60
CA ALA A 112 -13.16 -12.68 -8.12
C ALA A 112 -11.85 -12.67 -7.29
N ARG A 113 -11.44 -11.49 -6.80
CA ARG A 113 -10.26 -11.38 -5.92
C ARG A 113 -10.47 -12.02 -4.55
N THR A 114 -11.68 -11.95 -4.00
CA THR A 114 -12.00 -12.60 -2.72
C THR A 114 -12.12 -14.12 -2.84
N GLN A 115 -12.52 -14.64 -4.01
CA GLN A 115 -12.62 -16.08 -4.25
C GLN A 115 -11.24 -16.74 -4.45
N GLY A 116 -10.29 -16.05 -5.09
CA GLY A 116 -8.91 -16.55 -5.28
C GLY A 116 -8.11 -16.73 -3.98
N GLU A 117 -8.50 -16.11 -2.87
CA GLU A 117 -7.88 -16.33 -1.55
C GLU A 117 -8.33 -17.65 -0.89
N SER A 118 -9.41 -18.28 -1.36
CA SER A 118 -9.99 -19.48 -0.76
C SER A 118 -9.54 -20.80 -1.43
N GLU A 119 -8.88 -20.73 -2.59
CA GLU A 119 -8.43 -21.89 -3.37
C GLU A 119 -6.89 -21.94 -3.43
N SER A 120 -6.24 -22.06 -2.27
CA SER A 120 -4.85 -22.50 -2.19
C SER A 120 -4.85 -24.00 -1.87
N PRO A 121 -4.51 -24.89 -2.82
CA PRO A 121 -4.35 -26.30 -2.50
C PRO A 121 -3.12 -26.48 -1.61
N ARG A 122 -3.29 -27.27 -0.54
CA ARG A 122 -2.19 -27.81 0.27
C ARG A 122 -1.52 -28.97 -0.43
#